data_AF-A0A2N7B2X3-F1
#
_entry.id   AF-A0A2N7B2X3-F1
#
_cell.length_a   1.000
_cell.length_b   1.000
_cell.length_c   1.000
_cell.angle_alpha   90.00
_cell.angle_beta   90.00
_cell.angle_gamma   90.00
#
_symmetry.space_group_name_H-M   'P 1'
#
loop_
_entity.id
_entity.type
_entity.pdbx_description
1 polymer ?
#
loop_
_entity_poly.entity_id
_entity_poly.type
_entity_poly.pdbx_seq_one_letter_code
_entity_poly.pdbx_strand_id
1 'polypeptide(L)'
;MQQQHLSLAEACLRFHLSSEGLILTWQKRFKSKGAAGLQPQKKGRPTMQPNENQADKSKGKRPVEPLTREEELLRENEYLRAEVAYLKKLQALVQLDKKRK
;
A
#
# COMPACT_ATOMS: atom_id res chain seq x y z
N MET A 1 -30.63 2.83 -18.73
CA MET A 1 -30.55 2.89 -20.20
C MET A 1 -31.71 2.18 -20.86
N GLN A 2 -31.93 0.87 -20.60
CA GLN A 2 -33.06 0.15 -21.22
C GLN A 2 -34.44 0.67 -20.79
N GLN A 3 -34.60 1.11 -19.54
CA GLN A 3 -35.87 1.70 -19.06
C GLN A 3 -36.12 3.14 -19.56
N GLN A 4 -35.08 3.85 -20.00
CA GLN A 4 -35.17 5.23 -20.50
C GLN A 4 -34.90 5.28 -22.02
N HIS A 5 -34.83 4.13 -22.69
CA HIS A 5 -34.57 3.98 -24.13
C HIS A 5 -33.44 4.86 -24.72
N LEU A 6 -32.39 5.17 -23.93
CA LEU A 6 -31.27 5.97 -24.42
C LEU A 6 -30.36 5.14 -25.35
N SER A 7 -29.87 5.79 -26.41
CA SER A 7 -28.80 5.24 -27.23
C SER A 7 -27.48 5.16 -26.44
N LEU A 8 -26.53 4.34 -26.91
CA LEU A 8 -25.22 4.21 -26.27
C LEU A 8 -24.46 5.54 -26.26
N ALA A 9 -24.51 6.27 -27.38
CA ALA A 9 -23.92 7.60 -27.53
C ALA A 9 -24.52 8.62 -26.54
N GLU A 10 -25.85 8.67 -26.43
CA GLU A 10 -26.55 9.60 -25.52
C GLU A 10 -26.19 9.33 -24.06
N ALA A 11 -26.05 8.08 -23.66
CA ALA A 11 -25.63 7.77 -22.29
C ALA A 11 -24.15 8.08 -22.04
N CYS A 12 -23.27 7.89 -23.03
CA CYS A 12 -21.89 8.34 -22.90
C CYS A 12 -21.82 9.85 -22.64
N LEU A 13 -22.58 10.64 -23.38
CA LEU A 13 -22.67 12.09 -23.19
C LEU A 13 -23.24 12.43 -21.80
N ARG A 14 -24.32 11.78 -21.39
CA ARG A 14 -24.97 12.03 -20.11
C ARG A 14 -24.12 11.66 -18.89
N PHE A 15 -23.33 10.59 -18.99
CA PHE A 15 -22.50 10.08 -17.90
C PHE A 15 -21.02 10.45 -18.06
N HIS A 16 -20.69 11.35 -19.00
CA HIS A 16 -19.33 11.81 -19.29
C HIS A 16 -18.32 10.66 -19.48
N LEU A 17 -18.74 9.61 -20.20
CA LEU A 17 -17.90 8.45 -20.49
C LEU A 17 -17.18 8.63 -21.82
N SER A 18 -15.93 8.17 -21.88
CA SER A 18 -15.07 8.31 -23.05
C SER A 18 -15.38 7.36 -24.20
N SER A 19 -16.11 6.26 -23.95
CA SER A 19 -16.40 5.26 -24.98
C SER A 19 -17.66 4.45 -24.67
N GLU A 20 -18.45 4.18 -25.70
CA GLU A 20 -19.61 3.28 -25.65
C GLU A 20 -19.23 1.83 -25.29
N GLY A 21 -18.00 1.41 -25.64
CA GLY A 21 -17.48 0.10 -25.28
C GLY A 21 -17.41 -0.13 -23.77
N LEU A 22 -17.22 0.94 -22.99
CA LEU A 22 -17.22 0.88 -21.52
C LEU A 22 -18.60 0.48 -20.99
N ILE A 23 -19.66 1.07 -21.54
CA ILE A 23 -21.05 0.76 -21.20
C ILE A 23 -21.37 -0.69 -21.53
N LEU A 24 -21.02 -1.16 -22.73
CA LEU A 24 -21.24 -2.54 -23.14
C LEU A 24 -20.50 -3.54 -22.23
N THR A 25 -19.26 -3.22 -21.85
CA THR A 25 -18.47 -4.05 -20.93
C THR A 25 -19.11 -4.12 -19.56
N TRP A 26 -19.58 -3.00 -19.02
CA TRP A 26 -20.28 -2.94 -17.74
C TRP A 26 -21.61 -3.69 -17.78
N GLN A 27 -22.40 -3.55 -18.85
CA GLN A 27 -23.64 -4.32 -19.04
C GLN A 27 -23.39 -5.82 -19.04
N LYS A 28 -22.36 -6.30 -19.76
CA LYS A 28 -21.99 -7.72 -19.78
C LYS A 28 -21.55 -8.21 -18.40
N ARG A 29 -20.69 -7.44 -17.70
CA ARG A 29 -20.22 -7.79 -16.35
C ARG A 29 -21.36 -7.83 -15.33
N PHE A 30 -22.27 -6.86 -15.40
CA PHE A 30 -23.43 -6.78 -14.53
C PHE A 30 -24.40 -7.94 -14.78
N LYS A 31 -24.68 -8.30 -16.03
CA LYS A 31 -25.50 -9.48 -16.35
C LYS A 31 -24.90 -10.79 -15.83
N SER A 32 -23.57 -10.91 -15.83
CA SER A 32 -22.88 -12.14 -15.40
C SER A 32 -22.68 -12.23 -13.88
N LYS A 33 -22.37 -11.12 -13.20
CA LYS A 33 -21.90 -11.11 -11.80
C LYS A 33 -22.70 -10.16 -10.90
N GLY A 34 -23.77 -9.56 -11.41
CA GLY A 34 -24.54 -8.53 -10.70
C GLY A 34 -23.70 -7.30 -10.34
N ALA A 35 -24.12 -6.61 -9.28
CA ALA A 35 -23.41 -5.42 -8.76
C ALA A 35 -21.96 -5.72 -8.34
N ALA A 36 -21.69 -6.93 -7.82
CA ALA A 36 -20.35 -7.35 -7.43
C ALA A 36 -19.36 -7.35 -8.62
N GLY A 37 -19.85 -7.56 -9.85
CA GLY A 37 -19.04 -7.52 -11.07
C GLY A 37 -18.51 -6.15 -11.47
N LEU A 38 -19.07 -5.08 -10.91
CA LEU A 38 -18.63 -3.70 -11.15
C LEU A 38 -17.67 -3.19 -10.07
N GLN A 39 -17.51 -3.93 -8.97
CA GLN A 39 -16.55 -3.58 -7.92
C GLN A 39 -15.11 -3.73 -8.41
N PRO A 40 -14.17 -2.88 -7.94
CA PRO A 40 -12.75 -3.00 -8.28
C PRO A 40 -12.23 -4.39 -7.94
N GLN A 41 -11.85 -5.15 -8.97
CA GLN A 41 -11.21 -6.45 -8.81
C GLN A 41 -9.69 -6.27 -8.77
N LYS A 42 -8.99 -7.19 -8.12
CA LYS A 42 -7.52 -7.23 -8.16
C LYS A 42 -7.09 -7.27 -9.64
N LYS A 43 -6.41 -6.22 -10.10
CA LYS A 43 -5.84 -6.16 -11.45
C LYS A 43 -4.69 -7.15 -11.55
N GLY A 44 -4.61 -7.87 -12.67
CA GLY A 44 -3.51 -8.78 -12.99
C GLY A 44 -3.90 -10.27 -12.99
N ARG A 45 -2.91 -11.13 -13.18
CA ARG A 45 -3.07 -12.60 -13.18
C ARG A 45 -3.46 -13.05 -11.75
N PRO A 46 -4.46 -13.94 -11.59
CA PRO A 46 -4.73 -14.54 -10.29
C PRO A 46 -3.45 -15.21 -9.76
N THR A 47 -3.19 -15.03 -8.47
CA THR A 47 -2.04 -15.66 -7.81
C THR A 47 -2.17 -17.18 -7.97
N MET A 48 -1.09 -17.84 -8.39
CA MET A 48 -1.05 -19.30 -8.38
C MET A 48 -1.28 -19.79 -6.95
N GLN A 49 -2.02 -20.89 -6.79
CA GLN A 49 -2.17 -21.52 -5.48
C GLN A 49 -0.75 -21.75 -4.91
N PRO A 50 -0.49 -21.38 -3.65
CA PRO A 50 0.79 -21.66 -3.05
C PRO A 50 0.98 -23.17 -3.05
N ASN A 51 2.02 -23.67 -3.72
CA ASN A 51 2.52 -25.00 -3.40
C ASN A 51 2.94 -24.96 -1.92
N GLU A 52 2.72 -26.03 -1.14
CA GLU A 52 3.08 -26.09 0.30
C GLU A 52 4.50 -25.57 0.59
N ASN A 53 5.41 -25.73 -0.37
CA ASN A 53 6.80 -25.29 -0.30
C ASN A 53 7.04 -23.78 -0.53
N GLN A 54 6.02 -22.99 -0.85
CA GLN A 54 6.10 -21.53 -1.09
C GLN A 54 5.38 -20.67 -0.05
N ALA A 55 4.57 -21.27 0.84
CA ALA A 55 3.91 -20.57 1.94
C ALA A 55 4.91 -19.83 2.84
N ASP A 56 6.16 -20.28 2.88
CA ASP A 56 7.19 -19.73 3.75
C ASP A 56 7.96 -18.52 3.17
N LYS A 57 7.90 -18.31 1.84
CA LYS A 57 8.65 -17.23 1.15
C LYS A 57 7.84 -15.95 0.97
N SER A 58 6.52 -16.03 1.01
CA SER A 58 5.62 -14.88 1.01
C SER A 58 5.16 -14.56 2.43
N LYS A 59 6.08 -14.47 3.38
CA LYS A 59 5.82 -13.73 4.62
C LYS A 59 5.77 -12.26 4.27
N GLY A 60 4.61 -11.83 3.74
CA GLY A 60 4.16 -10.46 3.93
C GLY A 60 4.41 -10.13 5.39
N LYS A 61 4.97 -8.94 5.64
CA LYS A 61 5.29 -8.40 6.97
C LYS A 61 4.40 -9.07 8.00
N ARG A 62 4.97 -9.98 8.80
CA ARG A 62 4.26 -10.54 9.96
C ARG A 62 3.64 -9.33 10.66
N PRO A 63 2.38 -9.38 11.13
CA PRO A 63 1.89 -8.35 12.02
C PRO A 63 3.00 -8.16 13.06
N VAL A 64 3.54 -6.93 13.13
CA VAL A 64 4.61 -6.62 14.07
C VAL A 64 4.01 -6.95 15.42
N GLU A 65 4.43 -8.07 16.00
CA GLU A 65 4.02 -8.42 17.35
C GLU A 65 4.37 -7.19 18.21
N PRO A 66 3.43 -6.71 19.05
CA PRO A 66 3.74 -5.60 19.94
C PRO A 66 4.98 -5.99 20.71
N LEU A 67 6.01 -5.14 20.66
CA LEU A 67 7.28 -5.43 21.33
C LEU A 67 6.99 -5.72 22.80
N THR A 68 7.71 -6.69 23.35
CA THR A 68 7.70 -6.86 24.80
C THR A 68 8.33 -5.61 25.44
N ARG A 69 7.94 -5.32 26.69
CA ARG A 69 8.49 -4.18 27.43
C ARG A 69 10.02 -4.15 27.46
N GLU A 70 10.64 -5.33 27.53
CA GLU A 70 12.10 -5.48 27.52
C GLU A 70 12.72 -5.08 26.17
N GLU A 71 12.11 -5.50 25.06
CA GLU A 71 12.57 -5.15 23.72
C GLU A 71 12.43 -3.64 23.43
N GLU A 72 11.35 -3.01 23.92
CA GLU A 72 11.18 -1.55 23.82
C GLU A 72 12.31 -0.83 24.55
N LEU A 73 12.59 -1.25 25.78
CA LEU A 73 13.66 -0.67 26.60
C LEU A 73 15.03 -0.87 25.97
N LEU A 74 15.31 -2.02 25.36
CA LEU A 74 16.57 -2.27 24.65
C LEU A 74 16.73 -1.34 23.45
N ARG A 75 15.68 -1.13 22.65
CA ARG A 75 15.70 -0.19 21.53
C ARG A 75 15.90 1.25 21.98
N GLU A 76 15.20 1.66 23.02
CA GLU A 76 15.37 2.99 23.60
C GLU A 76 16.79 3.18 24.15
N ASN A 77 17.35 2.16 24.82
CA ASN A 77 18.73 2.20 25.31
C ASN A 77 19.74 2.33 24.16
N GLU A 78 19.55 1.59 23.07
CA GLU A 78 20.39 1.67 21.88
C GLU A 78 20.33 3.06 21.25
N TYR A 79 19.12 3.61 21.10
CA TYR A 79 18.90 4.97 20.60
C TYR A 79 19.60 6.02 21.47
N LEU A 80 19.41 5.96 22.79
CA LEU A 80 20.06 6.87 23.74
C LEU A 80 21.59 6.76 23.71
N ARG A 81 22.14 5.55 23.54
CA ARG A 81 23.59 5.36 23.39
C ARG A 81 24.11 6.03 22.12
N ALA A 82 23.38 5.91 21.01
CA ALA A 82 23.76 6.57 19.75
C ALA A 82 23.72 8.10 19.89
N GLU A 83 22.68 8.65 20.53
CA GLU A 83 22.56 10.08 20.79
C GLU A 83 23.70 10.61 21.67
N VAL A 84 24.00 9.93 22.78
CA VAL A 84 25.12 10.28 23.66
C VAL A 84 26.46 10.21 22.92
N ALA A 85 26.68 9.20 22.09
CA ALA A 85 27.90 9.07 21.30
C ALA A 85 28.06 10.23 20.31
N TYR A 86 26.97 10.62 19.64
CA TYR A 86 26.94 11.77 18.74
C TYR A 86 27.28 13.07 19.46
N LEU A 87 26.64 13.34 20.60
CA LEU A 87 26.90 14.55 21.40
C LEU A 87 28.35 14.62 21.90
N LYS A 88 28.91 13.50 22.35
CA LYS A 88 30.33 13.43 22.75
C LYS A 88 31.26 13.76 21.60
N LYS A 89 30.97 13.25 20.39
CA LYS A 89 31.78 13.55 19.20
C LYS A 89 31.69 15.02 18.83
N LEU A 90 30.49 15.61 18.87
CA LEU A 90 30.27 17.03 18.62
C LEU A 90 31.04 17.90 19.62
N GLN A 91 30.93 17.60 20.91
CA GLN A 91 31.68 18.31 21.96
C GLN A 91 33.18 18.23 21.72
N ALA A 92 33.71 17.05 21.37
CA ALA A 92 35.13 16.88 21.08
C ALA A 92 35.60 17.79 19.93
N LEU A 93 34.81 17.91 18.86
CA LEU A 93 35.12 18.80 17.72
C LEU A 93 35.13 20.27 18.14
N VAL A 94 34.11 20.72 18.88
CA VAL A 94 34.04 22.11 19.37
C VAL A 94 35.24 22.44 20.27
N GLN A 95 35.65 21.51 21.13
CA GLN A 95 36.82 21.72 21.99
C GLN A 95 38.13 21.77 21.19
N LEU A 96 38.27 20.96 20.12
CA LEU A 96 39.42 21.04 19.22
C LEU A 96 39.49 22.38 18.51
N ASP A 97 38.37 22.88 17.99
CA ASP A 97 38.33 24.17 17.30
C ASP A 97 38.65 25.34 18.23
N LYS A 98 38.17 25.31 19.48
CA LYS A 98 38.52 26.30 20.50
C LYS A 98 40.01 26.31 20.83
N LYS A 99 40.68 25.16 20.82
CA LYS A 99 42.13 25.05 21.06
C LYS A 99 42.98 25.50 19.87
N ARG A 100 42.42 25.53 18.65
CA ARG A 100 43.10 25.94 17.42
C ARG A 100 43.03 27.45 17.16
N LYS A 101 42.17 28.17 17.89
CA LYS A 101 42.10 29.63 17.93
C LYS A 101 42.95 30.16 19.08
#